data_AF-A0A7M4APS8-F1
#
_entry.id   AF-A0A7M4APS8-F1
#
_cell.length_a   1.000
_cell.length_b   1.000
_cell.length_c   1.000
_cell.angle_alpha   90.00
_cell.angle_beta   90.00
_cell.angle_gamma   90.00
#
_symmetry.space_group_name_H-M   'P 1'
#
loop_
_entity.id
_entity.type
_entity.pdbx_description
1 polymer ?
#
loop_
_entity_poly.entity_id
_entity_poly.type
_entity_poly.pdbx_seq_one_letter_code
_entity_poly.pdbx_strand_id
1 'polypeptide(L)'
;MFTALGALTIWSTLGLGMILAVDNLLSPALDDRGVALLGFALLFITVVMFNLRPQPAPKGANSVSTSVLVARGTVAALAIGVAVWLSGLDYPLMAGLASVFPAIFLTSMVALWLAQGPTVPQGAAGPMMLGGASVAIYAILAMWSLPAYGVFIGSAIAWFGAVVGWSCPAFLVLRRLHASR
;
A
#
# COMPACT_ATOMS: atom_id res chain seq x y z
N MET A 1 18.06 -11.10 3.14
CA MET A 1 17.71 -11.69 1.83
C MET A 1 16.65 -12.79 1.98
N PHE A 2 16.87 -13.82 2.82
CA PHE A 2 15.87 -14.86 3.10
C PHE A 2 14.50 -14.33 3.58
N THR A 3 14.50 -13.29 4.41
CA THR A 3 13.28 -12.63 4.90
C THR A 3 12.49 -11.91 3.82
N ALA A 4 13.15 -11.27 2.86
CA ALA A 4 12.50 -10.59 1.73
C ALA A 4 11.88 -11.61 0.76
N LEU A 5 12.60 -12.71 0.50
CA LEU A 5 12.09 -13.83 -0.29
C LEU A 5 10.89 -14.49 0.41
N GLY A 6 10.99 -14.77 1.71
CA GLY A 6 9.88 -15.32 2.50
C GLY A 6 8.65 -14.40 2.50
N ALA A 7 8.86 -13.09 2.65
CA ALA A 7 7.78 -12.10 2.60
C ALA A 7 7.12 -12.04 1.22
N LEU A 8 7.90 -12.10 0.13
CA LEU A 8 7.39 -12.21 -1.23
C LEU A 8 6.61 -13.51 -1.45
N THR A 9 7.08 -14.64 -0.95
CA THR A 9 6.37 -15.92 -1.07
C THR A 9 5.03 -15.88 -0.35
N ILE A 10 5.01 -15.43 0.91
CA ILE A 10 3.76 -15.28 1.69
C ILE A 10 2.82 -14.29 0.99
N TRP A 11 3.36 -13.18 0.49
CA TRP A 11 2.56 -12.20 -0.21
C TRP A 11 1.96 -12.76 -1.50
N SER A 12 2.74 -13.49 -2.30
CA SER A 12 2.27 -14.09 -3.55
C SER A 12 1.22 -15.18 -3.30
N THR A 13 1.36 -15.99 -2.25
CA THR A 13 0.36 -17.01 -1.92
C THR A 13 -0.96 -16.38 -1.44
N LEU A 14 -0.89 -15.36 -0.59
CA LEU A 14 -2.07 -14.61 -0.16
C LEU A 14 -2.70 -13.83 -1.31
N GLY A 15 -1.89 -13.23 -2.18
CA GLY A 15 -2.34 -12.53 -3.39
C GLY A 15 -3.06 -13.46 -4.35
N LEU A 16 -2.53 -14.66 -4.59
CA LEU A 16 -3.19 -15.68 -5.39
C LEU A 16 -4.53 -16.09 -4.76
N GLY A 17 -4.56 -16.34 -3.45
CA GLY A 17 -5.81 -16.64 -2.74
C GLY A 17 -6.85 -15.53 -2.88
N MET A 18 -6.42 -14.27 -2.79
CA MET A 18 -7.29 -13.11 -2.97
C MET A 18 -7.82 -12.99 -4.40
N ILE A 19 -6.98 -13.21 -5.42
CA ILE A 19 -7.43 -13.23 -6.83
C ILE A 19 -8.49 -14.31 -7.04
N LEU A 20 -8.22 -15.54 -6.59
CA LEU A 20 -9.17 -16.63 -6.71
C LEU A 20 -10.49 -16.34 -5.98
N ALA A 21 -10.44 -15.72 -4.80
CA ALA A 21 -11.64 -15.32 -4.07
C ALA A 21 -12.41 -14.19 -4.78
N VAL A 22 -11.72 -13.20 -5.34
CA VAL A 22 -12.38 -12.14 -6.09
C VAL A 22 -13.06 -12.73 -7.33
N ASP A 23 -12.32 -13.47 -8.16
CA ASP A 23 -12.82 -13.94 -9.44
C ASP A 23 -13.95 -14.98 -9.31
N ASN A 24 -13.84 -15.92 -8.36
CA ASN A 24 -14.77 -17.05 -8.26
C ASN A 24 -15.91 -16.84 -7.26
N LEU A 25 -15.74 -15.95 -6.27
CA LEU A 25 -16.71 -15.78 -5.18
C LEU A 25 -17.32 -14.38 -5.14
N LEU A 26 -16.51 -13.32 -5.28
CA LEU A 26 -16.99 -11.95 -5.08
C LEU A 26 -17.56 -11.34 -6.36
N SER A 27 -16.84 -11.40 -7.48
CA SER A 27 -17.27 -10.80 -8.76
C SER A 27 -18.58 -11.37 -9.31
N PRO A 28 -18.95 -12.65 -9.08
CA PRO A 28 -20.28 -13.15 -9.44
C PRO A 28 -21.42 -12.59 -8.56
N ALA A 29 -21.10 -12.14 -7.34
CA ALA A 29 -22.09 -11.75 -6.33
C ALA A 29 -22.18 -10.22 -6.11
N LEU A 30 -21.11 -9.49 -6.41
CA LEU A 30 -20.95 -8.05 -6.17
C LEU A 30 -20.48 -7.35 -7.44
N ASP A 31 -20.89 -6.09 -7.60
CA ASP A 31 -20.32 -5.21 -8.60
C ASP A 31 -18.91 -4.72 -8.18
N ASP A 32 -18.17 -4.13 -9.12
CA ASP A 32 -16.80 -3.65 -8.88
C ASP A 32 -16.71 -2.71 -7.67
N ARG A 33 -17.74 -1.88 -7.47
CA ARG A 33 -17.83 -0.98 -6.30
C ARG A 33 -18.03 -1.74 -5.01
N GLY A 34 -18.89 -2.76 -5.00
CA GLY A 34 -19.09 -3.66 -3.87
C GLY A 34 -17.79 -4.37 -3.47
N VAL A 35 -17.05 -4.89 -4.44
CA VAL A 35 -15.73 -5.52 -4.20
C VAL A 35 -14.74 -4.50 -3.62
N ALA A 36 -14.68 -3.28 -4.18
CA ALA A 36 -13.78 -2.23 -3.71
C ALA A 36 -14.10 -1.78 -2.27
N LEU A 37 -15.38 -1.57 -1.95
CA LEU A 37 -15.84 -1.17 -0.62
C LEU A 37 -15.62 -2.28 0.41
N LEU A 38 -15.89 -3.53 0.06
CA LEU A 38 -15.61 -4.68 0.93
C LEU A 38 -14.10 -4.82 1.20
N GLY A 39 -13.29 -4.72 0.15
CA GLY A 39 -11.82 -4.74 0.26
C GLY A 39 -11.30 -3.61 1.15
N PHE A 40 -11.85 -2.39 0.98
CA PHE A 40 -11.52 -1.26 1.84
C PHE A 40 -11.97 -1.46 3.28
N ALA A 41 -13.16 -2.01 3.53
CA ALA A 41 -13.64 -2.31 4.88
C ALA A 41 -12.73 -3.32 5.60
N LEU A 42 -12.33 -4.38 4.90
CA LEU A 42 -11.36 -5.37 5.42
C LEU A 42 -10.01 -4.72 5.70
N LEU A 43 -9.49 -3.91 4.76
CA LEU A 43 -8.24 -3.18 4.95
C LEU A 43 -8.30 -2.21 6.13
N PHE A 44 -9.41 -1.49 6.28
CA PHE A 44 -9.66 -0.57 7.39
C PHE A 44 -9.56 -1.30 8.72
N ILE A 45 -10.26 -2.43 8.86
CA ILE A 45 -10.24 -3.26 10.08
C ILE A 45 -8.81 -3.73 10.35
N THR A 46 -8.10 -4.28 9.36
CA THR A 46 -6.71 -4.73 9.51
C THR A 46 -5.79 -3.61 9.96
N VAL A 47 -5.86 -2.45 9.31
CA VAL A 47 -4.99 -1.31 9.60
C VAL A 47 -5.24 -0.76 11.01
N VAL A 48 -6.50 -0.64 11.41
CA VAL A 48 -6.85 -0.23 12.78
C VAL A 48 -6.29 -1.26 13.77
N MET A 49 -6.57 -2.55 13.60
CA MET A 49 -6.10 -3.61 14.51
C MET A 49 -4.57 -3.60 14.68
N PHE A 50 -3.82 -3.46 13.58
CA PHE A 50 -2.35 -3.41 13.62
C PHE A 50 -1.80 -2.15 14.29
N ASN A 51 -2.56 -1.05 14.30
CA ASN A 51 -2.15 0.21 14.91
C ASN A 51 -2.70 0.41 16.34
N LEU A 52 -3.58 -0.46 16.84
CA LEU A 52 -4.05 -0.42 18.24
C LEU A 52 -2.93 -0.73 19.24
N ARG A 53 -1.88 -1.46 18.84
CA ARG A 53 -0.70 -1.79 19.65
C ARG A 53 0.58 -1.28 18.96
N PRO A 54 0.84 0.03 18.98
CA PRO A 54 2.02 0.60 18.35
C PRO A 54 3.29 -0.04 18.93
N GLN A 55 4.12 -0.61 18.07
CA GLN A 55 5.46 -1.02 18.46
C GLN A 55 6.35 0.23 18.46
N PRO A 56 7.20 0.42 19.49
CA PRO A 56 8.12 1.55 19.51
C PRO A 56 9.06 1.45 18.31
N ALA A 57 8.98 2.42 17.40
CA ALA A 57 9.91 2.56 16.28
C ALA A 57 11.12 3.38 16.77
N PRO A 58 12.31 2.80 16.91
CA PRO A 58 13.50 3.59 17.21
C PRO A 58 13.71 4.63 16.10
N LYS A 59 14.11 5.84 16.48
CA LYS A 59 14.42 6.89 15.49
C LYS A 59 15.58 6.41 14.63
N GLY A 60 15.44 6.56 13.31
CA GLY A 60 16.55 6.30 12.40
C GLY A 60 17.71 7.23 12.71
N ALA A 61 18.89 6.66 12.94
CA ALA A 61 20.11 7.42 13.27
C ALA A 61 21.03 7.58 12.05
N ASN A 62 20.87 6.71 11.04
CA ASN A 62 21.72 6.72 9.85
C ASN A 62 21.06 7.45 8.68
N SER A 63 21.85 8.01 7.78
CA SER A 63 21.36 8.49 6.49
C SER A 63 21.27 7.33 5.49
N VAL A 64 20.28 7.37 4.60
CA VAL A 64 20.19 6.42 3.49
C VAL A 64 21.16 6.88 2.40
N SER A 65 22.05 6.00 1.93
CA SER A 65 22.99 6.36 0.86
C SER A 65 22.25 6.70 -0.44
N THR A 66 22.83 7.60 -1.23
CA THR A 66 22.31 7.95 -2.56
C THR A 66 22.20 6.71 -3.47
N SER A 67 23.14 5.76 -3.36
CA SER A 67 23.09 4.51 -4.11
C SER A 67 21.86 3.66 -3.77
N VAL A 68 21.49 3.58 -2.48
CA VAL A 68 20.28 2.86 -2.04
C VAL A 68 19.02 3.58 -2.49
N LEU A 69 19.00 4.92 -2.49
CA LEU A 69 17.88 5.71 -3.01
C LEU A 69 17.66 5.49 -4.51
N VAL A 70 18.73 5.53 -5.31
CA VAL A 70 18.68 5.26 -6.75
C VAL A 70 18.22 3.83 -7.00
N ALA A 71 18.80 2.84 -6.33
CA ALA A 71 18.40 1.44 -6.47
C ALA A 71 16.91 1.24 -6.11
N ARG A 72 16.43 1.87 -5.03
CA ARG A 72 15.01 1.82 -4.63
C ARG A 72 14.11 2.38 -5.72
N GLY A 73 14.46 3.55 -6.27
CA GLY A 73 13.72 4.17 -7.37
C GLY A 73 13.67 3.29 -8.62
N THR A 74 14.81 2.75 -9.03
CA THR A 74 14.91 1.87 -10.21
C THR A 74 14.09 0.59 -10.05
N VAL A 75 14.21 -0.09 -8.91
CA VAL A 75 13.45 -1.33 -8.65
C VAL A 75 11.94 -1.03 -8.56
N ALA A 76 11.56 0.07 -7.91
CA ALA A 76 10.16 0.48 -7.86
C ALA A 76 9.62 0.81 -9.25
N ALA A 77 10.37 1.55 -10.07
CA ALA A 77 9.98 1.89 -11.44
C ALA A 77 9.81 0.64 -12.31
N LEU A 78 10.70 -0.35 -12.20
CA LEU A 78 10.55 -1.63 -12.90
C LEU A 78 9.31 -2.39 -12.43
N ALA A 79 9.07 -2.47 -11.13
CA ALA A 79 7.90 -3.17 -10.58
C ALA A 79 6.58 -2.50 -10.98
N ILE A 80 6.52 -1.15 -10.97
CA ILE A 80 5.37 -0.40 -11.49
C ILE A 80 5.23 -0.59 -13.00
N GLY A 81 6.32 -0.58 -13.76
CA GLY A 81 6.29 -0.85 -15.21
C GLY A 81 5.69 -2.22 -15.52
N VAL A 82 6.08 -3.25 -14.78
CA VAL A 82 5.49 -4.60 -14.88
C VAL A 82 4.01 -4.57 -14.49
N ALA A 83 3.64 -3.88 -13.41
CA ALA A 83 2.24 -3.74 -13.02
C ALA A 83 1.39 -3.07 -14.12
N VAL A 84 1.87 -1.97 -14.71
CA VAL A 84 1.18 -1.28 -15.82
C VAL A 84 1.07 -2.20 -17.03
N TRP A 85 2.13 -2.94 -17.36
CA TRP A 85 2.10 -3.92 -18.44
C TRP A 85 1.07 -5.03 -18.19
N LEU A 86 1.01 -5.59 -16.98
CA LEU A 86 -0.01 -6.57 -16.58
C LEU A 86 -1.43 -6.01 -16.69
N SER A 87 -1.62 -4.74 -16.31
CA SER A 87 -2.92 -4.08 -16.46
C SER A 87 -3.35 -3.96 -17.92
N GLY A 88 -2.41 -3.81 -18.85
CA GLY A 88 -2.68 -3.79 -20.30
C GLY A 88 -2.94 -5.17 -20.91
N LEU A 89 -2.71 -6.26 -20.16
CA LEU A 89 -2.99 -7.65 -20.54
C LEU A 89 -4.29 -8.17 -19.92
N ASP A 90 -5.20 -7.27 -19.51
CA ASP A 90 -6.45 -7.60 -18.81
C ASP A 90 -6.26 -8.31 -17.45
N TYR A 91 -5.13 -8.07 -16.77
CA TYR A 91 -4.89 -8.50 -15.39
C TYR A 91 -4.83 -7.32 -14.39
N PRO A 92 -5.86 -6.47 -14.28
CA PRO A 92 -5.83 -5.27 -13.44
C PRO A 92 -5.71 -5.59 -11.93
N LEU A 93 -6.27 -6.71 -11.48
CA LEU A 93 -6.16 -7.14 -10.08
C LEU A 93 -4.72 -7.55 -9.72
N MET A 94 -4.04 -8.29 -10.60
CA MET A 94 -2.63 -8.65 -10.43
C MET A 94 -1.73 -7.41 -10.48
N ALA A 95 -2.03 -6.48 -11.40
CA ALA A 95 -1.33 -5.20 -11.50
C ALA A 95 -1.44 -4.39 -10.19
N GLY A 96 -2.65 -4.27 -9.65
CA GLY A 96 -2.90 -3.60 -8.37
C GLY A 96 -2.08 -4.23 -7.25
N LEU A 97 -2.11 -5.55 -7.12
CA LEU A 97 -1.33 -6.29 -6.12
C LEU A 97 0.18 -6.03 -6.28
N ALA A 98 0.74 -6.21 -7.47
CA ALA A 98 2.17 -6.02 -7.74
C ALA A 98 2.66 -4.60 -7.46
N SER A 99 1.81 -3.59 -7.70
CA SER A 99 2.13 -2.18 -7.47
C SER A 99 2.27 -1.81 -5.99
N VAL A 100 1.57 -2.51 -5.09
CA VAL A 100 1.52 -2.11 -3.67
C VAL A 100 2.68 -2.74 -2.89
N PHE A 101 2.80 -4.06 -2.89
CA PHE A 101 3.78 -4.71 -2.02
C PHE A 101 5.17 -4.84 -2.65
N PRO A 102 5.36 -5.53 -3.79
CA PRO A 102 6.68 -5.60 -4.44
C PRO A 102 7.27 -4.22 -4.77
N ALA A 103 6.46 -3.28 -5.27
CA ALA A 103 6.95 -1.99 -5.72
C ALA A 103 7.12 -0.97 -4.59
N ILE A 104 6.11 -0.74 -3.73
CA ILE A 104 6.15 0.32 -2.71
C ILE A 104 6.71 -0.20 -1.39
N PHE A 105 6.09 -1.23 -0.81
CA PHE A 105 6.46 -1.67 0.54
C PHE A 105 7.80 -2.40 0.59
N LEU A 106 8.04 -3.37 -0.29
CA LEU A 106 9.26 -4.18 -0.25
C LEU A 106 10.50 -3.31 -0.50
N THR A 107 10.46 -2.45 -1.53
CA THR A 107 11.60 -1.57 -1.85
C THR A 107 11.89 -0.60 -0.69
N SER A 108 10.84 -0.06 -0.05
CA SER A 108 10.97 0.83 1.10
C SER A 108 11.51 0.10 2.34
N MET A 109 11.01 -1.10 2.63
CA MET A 109 11.42 -1.90 3.78
C MET A 109 12.85 -2.42 3.66
N VAL A 110 13.24 -2.89 2.47
CA VAL A 110 14.62 -3.33 2.21
C VAL A 110 15.58 -2.14 2.32
N ALA A 111 15.22 -0.98 1.75
CA ALA A 111 16.04 0.24 1.88
C ALA A 111 16.19 0.69 3.34
N LEU A 112 15.10 0.68 4.12
CA LEU A 112 15.14 1.03 5.54
C LEU A 112 15.95 0.02 6.35
N TRP A 113 15.83 -1.28 6.06
CA TRP A 113 16.65 -2.30 6.71
C TRP A 113 18.13 -2.08 6.42
N LEU A 114 18.51 -1.90 5.16
CA LEU A 114 19.90 -1.67 4.78
C LEU A 114 20.49 -0.42 5.46
N ALA A 115 19.69 0.62 5.67
CA ALA A 115 20.14 1.86 6.31
C ALA A 115 20.13 1.81 7.85
N GLN A 116 19.13 1.17 8.47
CA GLN A 116 18.85 1.30 9.92
C GLN A 116 18.91 -0.01 10.70
N GLY A 117 19.06 -1.15 10.04
CA GLY A 117 18.88 -2.47 10.64
C GLY A 117 17.40 -2.90 10.74
N PRO A 118 17.13 -4.11 11.28
CA PRO A 118 15.80 -4.73 11.23
C PRO A 118 14.76 -4.13 12.18
N THR A 119 15.18 -3.39 13.22
CA THR A 119 14.29 -2.88 14.27
C THR A 119 13.43 -1.70 13.82
N VAL A 120 13.96 -0.82 12.95
CA VAL A 120 13.23 0.35 12.44
C VAL A 120 12.11 -0.03 11.47
N PRO A 121 12.32 -0.90 10.45
CA PRO A 121 11.24 -1.40 9.61
C PRO A 121 10.11 -2.09 10.39
N GLN A 122 10.44 -2.84 11.45
CA GLN A 122 9.46 -3.52 12.29
C GLN A 122 8.55 -2.56 13.04
N GLY A 123 9.11 -1.51 13.66
CA GLY A 123 8.31 -0.47 14.32
C GLY A 123 7.54 0.43 13.34
N ALA A 124 8.07 0.63 12.13
CA ALA A 124 7.44 1.46 11.10
C ALA A 124 6.32 0.75 10.33
N ALA A 125 6.22 -0.58 10.40
CA ALA A 125 5.26 -1.36 9.61
C ALA A 125 3.79 -0.93 9.83
N GLY A 126 3.35 -0.78 11.09
CA GLY A 126 1.98 -0.35 11.41
C GLY A 126 1.64 1.03 10.81
N PRO A 127 2.42 2.09 11.11
CA PRO A 127 2.24 3.40 10.52
C PRO A 127 2.32 3.41 8.98
N MET A 128 3.20 2.59 8.39
CA MET A 128 3.32 2.48 6.93
C MET A 128 2.09 1.81 6.30
N MET A 129 1.51 0.79 6.94
CA MET A 129 0.23 0.20 6.51
C MET A 129 -0.91 1.22 6.60
N LEU A 130 -0.90 2.04 7.67
CA LEU A 130 -1.88 3.09 7.86
C LEU A 130 -1.77 4.17 6.78
N GLY A 131 -0.55 4.56 6.38
CA GLY A 131 -0.34 5.39 5.19
C GLY A 131 -0.80 4.72 3.90
N GLY A 132 -0.51 3.42 3.73
CA GLY A 132 -0.87 2.64 2.54
C GLY A 132 -2.37 2.50 2.29
N ALA A 133 -3.21 2.56 3.33
CA ALA A 133 -4.66 2.52 3.17
C ALA A 133 -5.24 3.72 2.39
N SER A 134 -4.51 4.84 2.31
CA SER A 134 -4.87 5.96 1.43
C SER A 134 -4.92 5.56 -0.05
N VAL A 135 -4.15 4.56 -0.47
CA VAL A 135 -4.12 4.06 -1.85
C VAL A 135 -5.45 3.40 -2.22
N ALA A 136 -6.09 2.69 -1.28
CA ALA A 136 -7.40 2.09 -1.52
C ALA A 136 -8.49 3.16 -1.72
N ILE A 137 -8.42 4.25 -0.95
CA ILE A 137 -9.36 5.39 -1.10
C ILE A 137 -9.12 6.11 -2.41
N TYR A 138 -7.85 6.31 -2.78
CA TYR A 138 -7.49 6.83 -4.10
C TYR A 138 -8.12 5.96 -5.19
N ALA A 139 -7.97 4.64 -5.14
CA ALA A 139 -8.52 3.72 -6.14
C ALA A 139 -10.05 3.80 -6.23
N ILE A 140 -10.75 3.85 -5.10
CA ILE A 140 -12.22 4.00 -5.05
C ILE A 140 -12.66 5.33 -5.67
N LEU A 141 -12.00 6.44 -5.33
CA LEU A 141 -12.30 7.75 -5.91
C LEU A 141 -11.94 7.79 -7.40
N ALA A 142 -10.87 7.13 -7.80
CA ALA A 142 -10.39 7.04 -9.17
C ALA A 142 -11.38 6.29 -10.08
N MET A 143 -12.07 5.25 -9.58
CA MET A 143 -13.11 4.52 -10.32
C MET A 143 -14.22 5.43 -10.86
N TRP A 144 -14.51 6.54 -10.18
CA TRP A 144 -15.51 7.51 -10.62
C TRP A 144 -14.89 8.77 -11.25
N SER A 145 -13.85 9.31 -10.65
CA SER A 145 -13.29 10.61 -11.05
C SER A 145 -12.52 10.55 -12.37
N LEU A 146 -11.83 9.44 -12.67
CA LEU A 146 -11.10 9.28 -13.93
C LEU A 146 -12.05 9.23 -15.14
N PRO A 147 -13.13 8.41 -15.15
CA PRO A 147 -14.10 8.44 -16.24
C PRO A 147 -14.83 9.79 -16.37
N ALA A 148 -15.11 10.47 -15.25
CA ALA A 148 -15.92 11.69 -15.26
C ALA A 148 -15.14 12.96 -15.67
N TYR A 149 -13.87 13.08 -15.28
CA TYR A 149 -13.07 14.31 -15.45
C TYR A 149 -11.78 14.11 -16.25
N GLY A 150 -11.55 12.90 -16.77
CA GLY A 150 -10.33 12.53 -17.47
C GLY A 150 -9.14 12.29 -16.53
N VAL A 151 -8.01 11.88 -17.10
CA VAL A 151 -6.86 11.39 -16.34
C VAL A 151 -6.29 12.45 -15.39
N PHE A 152 -6.01 13.65 -15.88
CA PHE A 152 -5.33 14.68 -15.08
C PHE A 152 -6.19 15.20 -13.92
N ILE A 153 -7.42 15.65 -14.22
CA ILE A 153 -8.32 16.22 -13.22
C ILE A 153 -8.87 15.12 -12.31
N GLY A 154 -9.23 13.96 -12.87
CA GLY A 154 -9.69 12.81 -12.10
C GLY A 154 -8.64 12.33 -11.09
N SER A 155 -7.38 12.18 -11.51
CA SER A 155 -6.28 11.85 -10.60
C SER A 155 -6.06 12.91 -9.52
N ALA A 156 -6.17 14.20 -9.84
CA ALA A 156 -6.07 15.26 -8.84
C ALA A 156 -7.18 15.14 -7.79
N ILE A 157 -8.44 14.97 -8.22
CA ILE A 157 -9.59 14.77 -7.32
C ILE A 157 -9.37 13.55 -6.41
N ALA A 158 -9.00 12.41 -6.99
CA ALA A 158 -8.77 11.18 -6.23
C ALA A 158 -7.61 11.34 -5.23
N TRP A 159 -6.54 12.04 -5.62
CA TRP A 159 -5.39 12.28 -4.76
C TRP A 159 -5.74 13.19 -3.58
N PHE A 160 -6.35 14.35 -3.84
CA PHE A 160 -6.77 15.26 -2.76
C PHE A 160 -7.80 14.60 -1.85
N GLY A 161 -8.75 13.85 -2.40
CA GLY A 161 -9.74 13.10 -1.62
C GLY A 161 -9.11 12.03 -0.73
N ALA A 162 -8.10 11.30 -1.21
CA ALA A 162 -7.37 10.33 -0.41
C ALA A 162 -6.53 10.99 0.70
N VAL A 163 -5.86 12.10 0.39
CA VAL A 163 -5.04 12.83 1.38
C VAL A 163 -5.91 13.42 2.49
N VAL A 164 -6.97 14.14 2.12
CA VAL A 164 -7.87 14.81 3.07
C VAL A 164 -8.76 13.81 3.80
N GLY A 165 -9.28 12.81 3.09
CA GLY A 165 -10.19 11.80 3.64
C GLY A 165 -9.51 10.76 4.53
N TRP A 166 -8.19 10.58 4.42
CA TRP A 166 -7.47 9.55 5.17
C TRP A 166 -6.18 10.02 5.80
N SER A 167 -5.20 10.43 4.99
CA SER A 167 -3.85 10.73 5.47
C SER A 167 -3.84 11.83 6.53
N CYS A 168 -4.64 12.88 6.36
CA CYS A 168 -4.78 13.95 7.33
C CYS A 168 -5.46 13.48 8.64
N PRO A 169 -6.67 12.88 8.62
CA PRO A 169 -7.29 12.31 9.83
C PRO A 169 -6.40 11.29 10.55
N ALA A 170 -5.79 10.37 9.81
CA ALA A 170 -4.84 9.40 10.31
C ALA A 170 -3.70 10.05 11.10
N PHE A 171 -3.06 11.05 10.50
CA PHE A 171 -1.99 11.80 11.14
C PHE A 171 -2.45 12.51 12.41
N LEU A 172 -3.62 13.15 12.38
CA LEU A 172 -4.17 13.86 13.55
C LEU A 172 -4.50 12.90 14.70
N VAL A 173 -5.12 11.75 14.40
CA VAL A 173 -5.44 10.72 15.40
C VAL A 173 -4.16 10.17 16.02
N LEU A 174 -3.18 9.78 15.21
CA LEU A 174 -1.89 9.28 15.71
C LEU A 174 -1.13 10.32 16.53
N ARG A 175 -1.15 11.59 16.09
CA ARG A 175 -0.52 12.69 16.84
C ARG A 175 -1.18 12.87 18.21
N ARG A 176 -2.50 12.78 18.31
CA ARG A 176 -3.23 12.86 19.59
C ARG A 176 -2.90 11.69 20.50
N LEU A 177 -2.88 10.46 19.97
CA LEU A 177 -2.57 9.25 20.73
C LEU A 177 -1.14 9.28 21.30
N HIS A 178 -0.17 9.76 20.52
CA HIS A 178 1.21 9.92 20.98
C HIS A 178 1.41 11.10 21.95
N ALA A 179 0.56 12.13 21.90
CA ALA A 179 0.59 13.23 22.87
C ALA A 179 -0.02 12.85 24.24
N SER A 180 -0.87 11.81 24.28
CA SER A 180 -1.51 11.29 25.49
C SER A 180 -0.74 10.17 26.20
N ARG A 181 0.44 9.78 25.71
CA ARG A 181 1.34 8.77 26.29
C ARG A 181 2.67 9.40 26.63
#